data_AF-A0A8T0SK85-F1
#
_entry.id   AF-A0A8T0SK85-F1
#
_cell.length_a   1.000
_cell.length_b   1.000
_cell.length_c   1.000
_cell.angle_alpha   90.00
_cell.angle_beta   90.00
_cell.angle_gamma   90.00
#
_symmetry.space_group_name_H-M   'P 1'
#
loop_
_entity.id
_entity.type
_entity.pdbx_description
1 polymer ?
#
loop_
_entity_poly.entity_id
_entity_poly.type
_entity_poly.pdbx_seq_one_letter_code
_entity_poly.pdbx_strand_id
1 'polypeptide(L)'
;MQIDPEDAVIGENPRMRRAPAQNRVKDMFDQIKRRFPKKPPAFLLCILPERKNCDIYGPWKRACLADFGIVTQCLSPPPVINDQYVTNLLLKINAKLGGLNSLLEMEEKHAIPLVSRVPTMILGMDVSHGSPQRDLPSVAAVVSSLDWPLISRYRAPVCTQSPRLEMIESLFKQEGDNDRGLIRDGVSEGQFTQVLNKELPQIIEACKFLQDDWSPKFMVIVAQKNHHTRFFRDSNDGSNVPAGTVVDKGICHHRGYDFYMCAHAGRIGTRPTHYHVLYDEIGFTPDDLEELVHSLSYVYQRSTSAISVVAPVYYAHLAAAQVRQFVKLDESSETGSSASGGPAPVPELPRLNDRVRSSMFFC
;
A
#
# COMPACT_ATOMS: atom_id res chain seq x y z
N MET A 1 -1.68 -33.56 2.85
CA MET A 1 -3.11 -33.90 2.77
C MET A 1 -3.51 -33.63 1.33
N GLN A 2 -3.75 -34.67 0.54
CA GLN A 2 -4.33 -34.52 -0.80
C GLN A 2 -5.79 -34.11 -0.58
N ILE A 3 -6.15 -32.90 -0.98
CA ILE A 3 -7.54 -32.41 -0.94
C ILE A 3 -8.14 -32.81 -2.29
N ASP A 4 -9.27 -33.51 -2.27
CA ASP A 4 -10.04 -33.75 -3.49
C ASP A 4 -10.41 -32.39 -4.12
N PRO A 5 -10.16 -32.15 -5.42
CA PRO A 5 -10.51 -30.90 -6.08
C PRO A 5 -11.96 -30.46 -5.86
N GLU A 6 -12.92 -31.38 -5.78
CA GLU A 6 -14.33 -31.04 -5.53
C GLU A 6 -14.56 -30.56 -4.09
N ASP A 7 -13.80 -31.10 -3.14
CA ASP A 7 -13.86 -30.76 -1.73
C ASP A 7 -13.23 -29.40 -1.39
N ALA A 8 -12.41 -28.88 -2.32
CA ALA A 8 -11.75 -27.58 -2.21
C ALA A 8 -12.64 -26.40 -2.67
N VAL A 9 -13.73 -26.68 -3.39
CA VAL A 9 -14.61 -25.64 -3.94
C VAL A 9 -15.77 -25.37 -2.98
N ILE A 10 -15.96 -24.09 -2.64
CA ILE A 10 -17.04 -23.65 -1.75
C ILE A 10 -17.91 -22.65 -2.50
N GLY A 11 -19.16 -23.03 -2.72
CA GLY A 11 -20.15 -22.21 -3.41
C GLY A 11 -20.95 -21.33 -2.44
N GLU A 12 -21.34 -20.16 -2.92
CA GLU A 12 -22.34 -19.35 -2.22
C GLU A 12 -23.68 -20.09 -2.17
N ASN A 13 -24.31 -20.15 -0.99
CA ASN A 13 -25.61 -20.78 -0.84
C ASN A 13 -26.69 -20.00 -1.62
N PRO A 14 -27.37 -20.61 -2.61
CA PRO A 14 -28.38 -19.91 -3.42
C PRO A 14 -29.53 -19.29 -2.60
N ARG A 15 -29.84 -19.87 -1.44
CA ARG A 15 -30.87 -19.35 -0.53
C ARG A 15 -30.48 -18.02 0.13
N MET A 16 -29.18 -17.76 0.22
CA MET A 16 -28.62 -16.55 0.84
C MET A 16 -28.46 -15.40 -0.16
N ARG A 17 -28.80 -15.58 -1.45
CA ARG A 17 -28.57 -14.58 -2.51
C ARG A 17 -29.19 -13.20 -2.22
N ARG A 18 -30.29 -13.13 -1.45
CA ARG A 18 -30.95 -11.89 -1.05
C ARG A 18 -30.47 -11.32 0.29
N ALA A 19 -29.63 -12.06 1.02
CA ALA A 19 -29.10 -11.62 2.30
C ALA A 19 -28.01 -10.54 2.09
N PRO A 20 -27.74 -9.70 3.11
CA PRO A 20 -26.61 -8.77 3.07
C PRO A 20 -25.28 -9.48 2.80
N ALA A 21 -24.36 -8.84 2.06
CA ALA A 21 -23.06 -9.40 1.70
C ALA A 21 -22.29 -10.01 2.87
N GLN A 22 -22.32 -9.33 4.03
CA GLN A 22 -21.69 -9.80 5.27
C GLN A 22 -22.22 -11.17 5.71
N ASN A 23 -23.54 -11.38 5.66
CA ASN A 23 -24.18 -12.65 6.05
C ASN A 23 -23.87 -13.76 5.04
N ARG A 24 -23.78 -13.43 3.75
CA ARG A 24 -23.39 -14.37 2.68
C ARG A 24 -21.94 -14.83 2.88
N VAL A 25 -21.03 -13.91 3.20
CA VAL A 25 -19.64 -14.23 3.53
C VAL A 25 -19.55 -15.06 4.81
N LYS A 26 -20.29 -14.71 5.86
CA LYS A 26 -20.32 -15.48 7.11
C LYS A 26 -20.76 -16.93 6.86
N ASP A 27 -21.80 -17.16 6.07
CA ASP A 27 -22.25 -18.51 5.70
C ASP A 27 -21.15 -19.29 4.97
N MET A 28 -20.47 -18.67 3.99
CA MET A 28 -19.35 -19.31 3.31
C MET A 28 -18.20 -19.67 4.27
N PHE A 29 -17.87 -18.81 5.24
CA PHE A 29 -16.85 -19.13 6.25
C PHE A 29 -17.29 -20.23 7.22
N ASP A 30 -18.57 -20.32 7.55
CA ASP A 30 -19.09 -21.43 8.34
C ASP A 30 -19.04 -22.75 7.54
N GLN A 31 -19.26 -22.71 6.22
CA GLN A 31 -19.00 -23.86 5.35
C GLN A 31 -17.51 -24.24 5.34
N ILE A 32 -16.60 -23.28 5.20
CA ILE A 32 -15.13 -23.51 5.27
C ILE A 32 -14.77 -24.21 6.59
N LYS A 33 -15.26 -23.73 7.73
CA LYS A 33 -14.97 -24.32 9.05
C LYS A 33 -15.48 -25.74 9.19
N ARG A 34 -16.69 -26.03 8.67
CA ARG A 34 -17.25 -27.39 8.69
C ARG A 34 -16.43 -28.35 7.84
N ARG A 35 -15.92 -27.89 6.68
CA ARG A 35 -15.11 -28.72 5.77
C ARG A 35 -13.68 -28.92 6.30
N PHE A 36 -13.11 -27.90 6.93
CA PHE A 36 -11.73 -27.90 7.42
C PHE A 36 -11.66 -27.66 8.96
N PRO A 37 -12.19 -28.57 9.79
CA PRO A 37 -12.35 -28.35 11.23
C PRO A 37 -11.03 -28.36 12.01
N LYS A 38 -10.00 -29.06 11.50
CA LYS A 38 -8.72 -29.23 12.21
C LYS A 38 -7.74 -28.08 11.94
N LYS A 39 -7.68 -27.60 10.69
CA LYS A 39 -6.74 -26.57 10.26
C LYS A 39 -7.39 -25.74 9.16
N PRO A 40 -7.45 -24.40 9.30
CA PRO A 40 -7.98 -23.57 8.24
C PRO A 40 -7.08 -23.65 6.99
N PRO A 41 -7.64 -23.44 5.78
CA PRO A 41 -6.85 -23.36 4.56
C PRO A 41 -5.73 -22.32 4.67
N ALA A 42 -4.58 -22.61 4.09
CA ALA A 42 -3.46 -21.66 4.04
C ALA A 42 -3.73 -20.50 3.07
N PHE A 43 -4.54 -20.75 2.04
CA PHE A 43 -4.84 -19.81 0.97
C PHE A 43 -6.28 -20.01 0.48
N LEU A 44 -6.96 -18.90 0.14
CA LEU A 44 -8.28 -18.89 -0.48
C LEU A 44 -8.27 -18.08 -1.79
N LEU A 45 -8.59 -18.76 -2.90
CA LEU A 45 -8.86 -18.12 -4.18
C LEU A 45 -10.36 -17.80 -4.27
N CYS A 46 -10.70 -16.51 -4.26
CA CYS A 46 -12.10 -16.06 -4.29
C CYS A 46 -12.47 -15.63 -5.71
N ILE A 47 -13.41 -16.34 -6.33
CA ILE A 47 -13.95 -16.00 -7.64
C ILE A 47 -15.18 -15.12 -7.44
N LEU A 48 -15.11 -13.86 -7.86
CA LEU A 48 -16.21 -12.91 -7.72
C LEU A 48 -17.14 -13.00 -8.92
N PRO A 49 -18.47 -12.95 -8.71
CA PRO A 49 -19.47 -13.07 -9.78
C PRO A 49 -19.45 -11.87 -10.73
N GLU A 50 -18.96 -10.71 -10.28
CA GLU A 50 -19.01 -9.46 -11.03
C GLU A 50 -17.64 -8.77 -11.10
N ARG A 51 -17.35 -8.16 -12.26
CA ARG A 51 -16.05 -7.51 -12.52
C ARG A 51 -15.82 -6.20 -11.79
N LYS A 52 -16.88 -5.50 -11.42
CA LYS A 52 -16.80 -4.16 -10.82
C LYS A 52 -17.80 -4.05 -9.67
N ASN A 53 -17.32 -3.56 -8.53
CA ASN A 53 -18.13 -3.20 -7.36
C ASN A 53 -18.91 -4.37 -6.73
N CYS A 54 -18.30 -5.55 -6.65
CA CYS A 54 -18.87 -6.67 -5.90
C CYS A 54 -18.90 -6.35 -4.40
N ASP A 55 -20.10 -6.32 -3.82
CA ASP A 55 -20.37 -6.07 -2.42
C ASP A 55 -19.75 -7.12 -1.47
N ILE A 56 -19.46 -8.32 -1.98
CA ILE A 56 -18.77 -9.41 -1.26
C ILE A 56 -17.29 -9.09 -1.01
N TYR A 57 -16.64 -8.26 -1.85
CA TYR A 57 -15.19 -8.06 -1.77
C TYR A 57 -14.72 -7.55 -0.41
N GLY A 58 -15.38 -6.51 0.11
CA GLY A 58 -15.05 -5.93 1.42
C GLY A 58 -15.18 -6.95 2.56
N PRO A 59 -16.37 -7.55 2.78
CA PRO A 59 -16.57 -8.48 3.90
C PRO A 59 -15.68 -9.70 3.78
N TRP A 60 -15.44 -10.19 2.56
CA TRP A 60 -14.52 -11.29 2.31
C TRP A 60 -13.09 -10.96 2.76
N LYS A 61 -12.59 -9.78 2.38
CA LYS A 61 -11.27 -9.32 2.78
C LYS A 61 -11.15 -9.11 4.28
N ARG A 62 -12.16 -8.54 4.94
CA ARG A 62 -12.20 -8.39 6.40
C ARG A 62 -12.15 -9.74 7.09
N ALA A 63 -13.01 -10.69 6.69
CA ALA A 63 -13.03 -12.02 7.27
C ALA A 63 -11.68 -12.72 7.13
N CYS A 64 -11.07 -12.69 5.94
CA CYS A 64 -9.76 -13.30 5.72
C CYS A 64 -8.66 -12.64 6.57
N LEU A 65 -8.62 -11.31 6.63
CA LEU A 65 -7.46 -10.57 7.13
C LEU A 65 -7.53 -10.24 8.63
N ALA A 66 -8.72 -9.93 9.14
CA ALA A 66 -8.92 -9.63 10.56
C ALA A 66 -9.34 -10.89 11.34
N ASP A 67 -10.34 -11.62 10.84
CA ASP A 67 -11.00 -12.65 11.66
C ASP A 67 -10.25 -14.00 11.63
N PHE A 68 -9.83 -14.46 10.44
CA PHE A 68 -9.31 -15.83 10.27
C PHE A 68 -7.79 -15.91 10.02
N GLY A 69 -7.15 -14.83 9.58
CA GLY A 69 -5.74 -14.83 9.22
C GLY A 69 -5.41 -15.79 8.07
N ILE A 70 -6.22 -15.74 7.01
CA ILE A 70 -6.06 -16.58 5.82
C ILE A 70 -5.66 -15.68 4.64
N VAL A 71 -4.60 -16.07 3.93
CA VAL A 71 -4.17 -15.35 2.73
C VAL A 71 -5.22 -15.53 1.62
N THR A 72 -5.62 -14.45 0.97
CA THR A 72 -6.63 -14.51 -0.09
C THR A 72 -6.32 -13.67 -1.33
N GLN A 73 -6.68 -14.22 -2.49
CA GLN A 73 -6.70 -13.52 -3.75
C GLN A 73 -8.09 -13.57 -4.36
N CYS A 74 -8.70 -12.40 -4.55
CA CYS A 74 -9.95 -12.28 -5.29
C CYS A 74 -9.65 -12.09 -6.78
N LEU A 75 -10.45 -12.69 -7.64
CA LEU A 75 -10.36 -12.51 -9.08
C LEU A 75 -11.77 -12.42 -9.67
N SER A 76 -11.90 -11.65 -10.74
CA SER A 76 -13.08 -11.68 -11.60
C SER A 76 -12.61 -12.02 -13.01
N PRO A 77 -12.93 -13.22 -13.53
CA PRO A 77 -12.39 -13.65 -14.81
C PRO A 77 -12.86 -12.76 -15.98
N PRO A 78 -11.95 -12.37 -16.89
CA PRO A 78 -12.35 -11.93 -18.22
C PRO A 78 -13.07 -13.04 -18.99
N PRO A 79 -13.78 -12.77 -20.12
CA PRO A 79 -14.45 -13.82 -20.87
C PRO A 79 -13.42 -14.79 -21.48
N VAL A 80 -12.22 -14.25 -21.77
CA VAL A 80 -11.06 -14.98 -22.24
C VAL A 80 -9.93 -14.75 -21.24
N ILE A 81 -9.51 -15.81 -20.57
CA ILE A 81 -8.33 -15.82 -19.71
C ILE A 81 -7.11 -16.00 -20.61
N ASN A 82 -6.13 -15.11 -20.48
CA ASN A 82 -4.87 -15.18 -21.21
C ASN A 82 -3.68 -15.29 -20.23
N ASP A 83 -2.53 -15.66 -20.76
CA ASP A 83 -1.32 -15.87 -19.97
C ASP A 83 -0.92 -14.61 -19.20
N GLN A 84 -1.08 -13.42 -19.78
CA GLN A 84 -0.78 -12.17 -19.08
C GLN A 84 -1.65 -11.96 -17.84
N TYR A 85 -2.94 -12.32 -17.91
CA TYR A 85 -3.85 -12.25 -16.76
C TYR A 85 -3.43 -13.24 -15.68
N VAL A 86 -3.11 -14.48 -16.08
CA VAL A 86 -2.66 -15.53 -15.14
C VAL A 86 -1.34 -15.14 -14.48
N THR A 87 -0.35 -14.65 -15.24
CA THR A 87 0.92 -14.15 -14.72
C THR A 87 0.69 -13.03 -13.70
N ASN A 88 -0.11 -12.01 -14.03
CA ASN A 88 -0.42 -10.92 -13.12
C ASN A 88 -1.15 -11.38 -11.85
N LEU A 89 -1.96 -12.43 -11.94
CA LEU A 89 -2.62 -13.06 -10.80
C LEU A 89 -1.60 -13.79 -9.91
N LEU A 90 -0.72 -14.60 -10.51
CA LEU A 90 0.30 -15.38 -9.81
C LEU A 90 1.33 -14.49 -9.11
N LEU A 91 1.73 -13.36 -9.72
CA LEU A 91 2.61 -12.37 -9.08
C LEU A 91 2.04 -11.92 -7.72
N LYS A 92 0.75 -11.61 -7.67
CA LYS A 92 0.07 -11.18 -6.43
C LYS A 92 -0.03 -12.30 -5.41
N ILE A 93 -0.33 -13.52 -5.86
CA ILE A 93 -0.44 -14.69 -5.00
C ILE A 93 0.91 -15.00 -4.36
N ASN A 94 1.99 -15.03 -5.14
CA ASN A 94 3.33 -15.30 -4.65
C ASN A 94 3.77 -14.26 -3.60
N ALA A 95 3.60 -12.97 -3.88
CA ALA A 95 3.93 -11.89 -2.95
C ALA A 95 3.16 -11.99 -1.61
N LYS A 96 1.87 -12.31 -1.67
CA LYS A 96 1.03 -12.51 -0.48
C LYS A 96 1.41 -13.72 0.36
N LEU A 97 1.91 -14.77 -0.27
CA LEU A 97 2.40 -15.98 0.39
C LEU A 97 3.85 -15.83 0.89
N GLY A 98 4.45 -14.65 0.73
CA GLY A 98 5.79 -14.32 1.22
C GLY A 98 6.92 -14.62 0.23
N GLY A 99 6.59 -15.00 -1.01
CA GLY A 99 7.56 -15.13 -2.09
C GLY A 99 7.98 -13.77 -2.67
N LEU A 100 9.12 -13.75 -3.35
CA LEU A 100 9.58 -12.63 -4.15
C LEU A 100 9.52 -13.04 -5.63
N ASN A 101 8.99 -12.17 -6.48
CA ASN A 101 8.85 -12.42 -7.92
C ASN A 101 10.09 -11.97 -8.69
N SER A 102 10.71 -10.88 -8.24
CA SER A 102 11.92 -10.32 -8.84
C SER A 102 12.77 -9.65 -7.78
N LEU A 103 14.08 -9.73 -7.96
CA LEU A 103 15.10 -9.07 -7.14
C LEU A 103 16.02 -8.28 -8.08
N LEU A 104 16.42 -7.08 -7.70
CA LEU A 104 17.38 -6.33 -8.49
C LEU A 104 18.79 -6.91 -8.32
N GLU A 105 19.56 -6.96 -9.39
CA GLU A 105 20.95 -7.43 -9.33
C GLU A 105 21.79 -6.57 -8.36
N MET A 106 21.56 -5.24 -8.34
CA MET A 106 22.22 -4.35 -7.37
C MET A 106 21.76 -4.56 -5.93
N GLU A 107 20.51 -4.98 -5.71
CA GLU A 107 20.00 -5.34 -4.38
C GLU A 107 20.66 -6.63 -3.89
N GLU A 108 20.76 -7.64 -4.77
CA GLU A 108 21.43 -8.91 -4.51
C GLU A 108 22.93 -8.72 -4.23
N LYS A 109 23.60 -7.86 -5.00
CA LYS A 109 25.03 -7.54 -4.84
C LYS A 109 25.30 -6.53 -3.72
N HIS A 110 24.26 -6.03 -3.05
CA HIS A 110 24.37 -5.00 -2.01
C HIS A 110 25.12 -3.74 -2.51
N ALA A 111 24.86 -3.37 -3.76
CA ALA A 111 25.51 -2.29 -4.47
C ALA A 111 24.69 -0.99 -4.49
N ILE A 112 23.51 -0.95 -3.86
CA ILE A 112 22.70 0.27 -3.79
C ILE A 112 23.44 1.32 -2.93
N PRO A 113 23.74 2.52 -3.47
CA PRO A 113 24.47 3.54 -2.75
C PRO A 113 23.83 3.86 -1.39
N LEU A 114 24.67 3.91 -0.34
CA LEU A 114 24.35 4.17 1.07
C LEU A 114 23.39 3.16 1.73
N VAL A 115 22.24 2.86 1.12
CA VAL A 115 21.17 1.98 1.62
C VAL A 115 21.67 0.56 1.86
N SER A 116 22.53 0.00 0.99
CA SER A 116 23.07 -1.34 1.19
C SER A 116 24.25 -1.40 2.17
N ARG A 117 24.84 -0.26 2.54
CA ARG A 117 26.05 -0.19 3.38
C ARG A 117 25.75 0.06 4.85
N VAL A 118 24.67 0.78 5.13
CA VAL A 118 24.23 1.12 6.49
C VAL A 118 22.83 0.54 6.70
N PRO A 119 22.54 -0.11 7.84
CA PRO A 119 21.20 -0.56 8.19
C PRO A 119 20.17 0.56 7.98
N THR A 120 19.34 0.39 6.95
CA THR A 120 18.42 1.42 6.47
C THR A 120 17.01 0.84 6.36
N MET A 121 16.03 1.56 6.89
CA MET A 121 14.62 1.25 6.74
C MET A 121 13.99 2.23 5.75
N ILE A 122 13.34 1.69 4.72
CA ILE A 122 12.62 2.48 3.72
C ILE A 122 11.14 2.49 4.08
N LEU A 123 10.59 3.70 4.18
CA LEU A 123 9.20 3.93 4.54
C LEU A 123 8.42 4.49 3.34
N GLY A 124 7.28 3.87 3.06
CA GLY A 124 6.31 4.25 2.04
C GLY A 124 4.97 4.54 2.67
N MET A 125 4.31 5.57 2.22
CA MET A 125 3.34 6.30 3.02
C MET A 125 2.20 6.71 2.05
N ASP A 126 0.91 6.39 2.33
CA ASP A 126 -0.32 6.73 1.54
C ASP A 126 -1.62 6.91 2.40
N VAL A 127 -2.49 7.87 2.08
CA VAL A 127 -3.80 8.17 2.69
C VAL A 127 -4.89 8.10 1.64
N SER A 128 -5.90 7.29 1.93
CA SER A 128 -7.08 7.14 1.09
C SER A 128 -8.27 7.92 1.65
N HIS A 129 -8.68 8.97 0.95
CA HIS A 129 -9.85 9.77 1.34
C HIS A 129 -11.19 9.26 0.80
N GLY A 130 -12.23 9.50 1.60
CA GLY A 130 -13.65 9.52 1.22
C GLY A 130 -13.94 10.02 -0.19
N SER A 131 -15.01 9.52 -0.84
CA SER A 131 -15.57 10.24 -2.00
C SER A 131 -15.93 11.66 -1.58
N PRO A 132 -15.71 12.71 -2.40
CA PRO A 132 -15.89 14.11 -1.98
C PRO A 132 -17.28 14.46 -1.41
N GLN A 133 -18.29 13.68 -1.76
CA GLN A 133 -19.69 13.87 -1.36
C GLN A 133 -20.04 13.24 0.00
N ARG A 134 -19.17 12.40 0.57
CA ARG A 134 -19.41 11.73 1.85
C ARG A 134 -18.30 12.08 2.83
N ASP A 135 -18.66 12.30 4.08
CA ASP A 135 -17.70 12.62 5.15
C ASP A 135 -17.13 11.33 5.78
N LEU A 136 -16.59 10.47 4.92
CA LEU A 136 -15.99 9.20 5.33
C LEU A 136 -14.62 9.45 5.94
N PRO A 137 -14.25 8.73 7.01
CA PRO A 137 -12.92 8.84 7.59
C PRO A 137 -11.85 8.46 6.55
N SER A 138 -10.70 9.11 6.67
CA SER A 138 -9.55 8.78 5.82
C SER A 138 -8.84 7.56 6.41
N VAL A 139 -8.18 6.78 5.55
CA VAL A 139 -7.38 5.62 5.97
C VAL A 139 -5.94 5.86 5.59
N ALA A 140 -5.04 5.86 6.56
CA ALA A 140 -3.61 6.08 6.39
C ALA A 140 -2.84 4.76 6.52
N ALA A 141 -1.81 4.56 5.70
CA ALA A 141 -0.96 3.37 5.73
C ALA A 141 0.53 3.74 5.67
N VAL A 142 1.34 3.14 6.55
CA VAL A 142 2.79 3.06 6.34
C VAL A 142 3.15 1.69 5.89
N VAL A 143 4.13 1.67 5.03
CA VAL A 143 4.78 0.50 4.53
C VAL A 143 6.24 0.60 4.89
N SER A 144 6.79 -0.42 5.54
CA SER A 144 8.20 -0.47 5.93
C SER A 144 8.89 -1.65 5.27
N SER A 145 10.11 -1.45 4.79
CA SER A 145 10.98 -2.55 4.37
C SER A 145 11.33 -3.44 5.57
N LEU A 146 11.44 -4.75 5.37
CA LEU A 146 11.66 -5.71 6.47
C LEU A 146 13.09 -6.26 6.57
N ASP A 147 13.73 -6.53 5.43
CA ASP A 147 14.88 -7.43 5.39
C ASP A 147 16.13 -6.70 4.88
N TRP A 148 16.64 -5.68 5.59
CA TRP A 148 17.89 -5.04 5.18
C TRP A 148 19.01 -6.08 4.97
N PRO A 149 19.80 -6.00 3.89
CA PRO A 149 19.91 -4.91 2.89
C PRO A 149 18.92 -4.98 1.70
N LEU A 150 17.95 -5.88 1.73
CA LEU A 150 16.92 -6.01 0.70
C LEU A 150 15.85 -4.90 0.83
N ILE A 151 15.42 -4.40 -0.32
CA ILE A 151 14.42 -3.33 -0.50
C ILE A 151 13.16 -3.84 -1.20
N SER A 152 13.03 -5.16 -1.43
CA SER A 152 11.92 -5.77 -2.16
C SER A 152 10.77 -6.30 -1.28
N ARG A 153 10.97 -6.46 0.04
CA ARG A 153 9.95 -7.00 0.97
C ARG A 153 9.45 -5.93 1.94
N TYR A 154 8.13 -5.86 2.10
CA TYR A 154 7.48 -4.85 2.92
C TYR A 154 6.35 -5.39 3.81
N ARG A 155 6.06 -4.68 4.92
CA ARG A 155 4.85 -4.83 5.75
C ARG A 155 4.07 -3.53 5.78
N ALA A 156 2.76 -3.57 6.11
CA ALA A 156 1.92 -2.37 6.14
C ALA A 156 1.00 -2.26 7.37
N PRO A 157 1.37 -1.50 8.42
CA PRO A 157 0.39 -0.96 9.39
C PRO A 157 -0.56 0.07 8.76
N VAL A 158 -1.81 0.07 9.21
CA VAL A 158 -2.88 0.96 8.69
C VAL A 158 -3.74 1.49 9.84
N CYS A 159 -4.10 2.77 9.81
CA CYS A 159 -5.00 3.42 10.77
C CYS A 159 -6.10 4.25 10.09
N THR A 160 -7.16 4.54 10.82
CA THR A 160 -8.21 5.49 10.45
C THR A 160 -7.95 6.84 11.08
N GLN A 161 -8.39 7.90 10.41
CA GLN A 161 -8.31 9.26 10.90
C GLN A 161 -9.49 10.10 10.43
N SER A 162 -9.56 11.33 10.94
CA SER A 162 -10.62 12.29 10.61
C SER A 162 -10.81 12.42 9.09
N PRO A 163 -12.05 12.59 8.61
CA PRO A 163 -12.35 12.75 7.19
C PRO A 163 -11.50 13.86 6.54
N ARG A 164 -10.94 13.57 5.36
CA ARG A 164 -10.16 14.51 4.53
C ARG A 164 -8.93 15.10 5.19
N LEU A 165 -8.51 14.54 6.31
CA LEU A 165 -7.26 14.91 6.93
C LEU A 165 -6.13 14.27 6.12
N GLU A 166 -5.28 15.11 5.54
CA GLU A 166 -4.07 14.69 4.81
C GLU A 166 -2.96 14.30 5.81
N MET A 167 -2.78 15.11 6.85
CA MET A 167 -1.79 14.86 7.91
C MET A 167 -2.16 13.68 8.78
N ILE A 168 -1.19 12.85 9.17
CA ILE A 168 -1.48 11.73 10.07
C ILE A 168 -1.30 12.13 11.53
N GLU A 169 -2.41 12.04 12.27
CA GLU A 169 -2.53 12.43 13.68
C GLU A 169 -1.92 11.41 14.65
N SER A 170 -1.59 10.20 14.20
CA SER A 170 -1.16 9.11 15.08
C SER A 170 -0.07 8.26 14.44
N LEU A 171 1.00 8.93 13.98
CA LEU A 171 2.25 8.29 13.55
C LEU A 171 2.86 7.45 14.66
N PHE A 172 2.69 7.94 15.88
CA PHE A 172 3.05 7.29 17.11
C PHE A 172 1.90 7.51 18.10
N LYS A 173 1.32 6.41 18.60
CA LYS A 173 0.30 6.47 19.65
C LYS A 173 0.66 5.45 20.72
N GLN A 174 1.03 5.94 21.89
CA GLN A 174 1.32 5.11 23.05
C GLN A 174 -0.01 4.58 23.62
N GLU A 175 -0.30 3.30 23.39
CA GLU A 175 -1.43 2.60 24.02
C GLU A 175 -0.99 1.25 24.59
N GLY A 176 -0.63 1.23 25.88
CA GLY A 176 -0.29 0.01 26.60
C GLY A 176 1.02 -0.67 26.12
N ASP A 177 1.13 -1.97 26.39
CA ASP A 177 2.33 -2.80 26.19
C ASP A 177 2.51 -3.33 24.75
N ASN A 178 1.80 -2.77 23.76
CA ASN A 178 1.83 -3.27 22.39
C ASN A 178 1.96 -2.13 21.36
N ASP A 179 3.11 -2.15 20.69
CA ASP A 179 3.58 -1.23 19.67
C ASP A 179 2.63 -1.18 18.46
N ARG A 180 2.01 -0.02 18.18
CA ARG A 180 1.12 0.17 17.02
C ARG A 180 1.88 0.50 15.73
N GLY A 181 3.21 0.61 15.75
CA GLY A 181 4.02 0.83 14.56
C GLY A 181 3.78 2.18 13.88
N LEU A 182 4.82 2.67 13.20
CA LEU A 182 4.84 3.95 12.50
C LEU A 182 3.81 4.01 11.35
N ILE A 183 3.04 5.12 11.14
CA ILE A 183 2.03 5.33 10.06
C ILE A 183 2.03 6.76 9.45
N ARG A 184 2.27 7.00 8.14
CA ARG A 184 2.34 8.31 7.41
C ARG A 184 1.80 8.20 5.95
N ASP A 185 1.55 9.36 5.31
CA ASP A 185 1.44 9.74 3.88
C ASP A 185 1.49 11.27 3.70
N GLY A 186 1.74 11.74 2.48
CA GLY A 186 0.67 12.42 1.74
C GLY A 186 0.62 13.92 1.86
N VAL A 187 1.23 14.60 0.89
CA VAL A 187 1.56 16.00 1.08
C VAL A 187 1.42 16.73 -0.23
N SER A 188 0.51 17.70 -0.28
CA SER A 188 0.53 18.74 -1.30
C SER A 188 1.65 19.75 -1.00
N GLU A 189 2.16 20.49 -2.00
CA GLU A 189 3.25 21.47 -1.78
C GLU A 189 2.99 22.46 -0.63
N GLY A 190 1.73 22.88 -0.44
CA GLY A 190 1.32 23.76 0.67
C GLY A 190 1.42 23.14 2.07
N GLN A 191 1.68 21.83 2.16
CA GLN A 191 1.77 21.06 3.39
C GLN A 191 3.19 20.56 3.70
N PHE A 192 4.21 20.87 2.87
CA PHE A 192 5.60 20.44 3.11
C PHE A 192 6.12 20.87 4.49
N THR A 193 5.79 22.08 4.93
CA THR A 193 6.12 22.55 6.27
C THR A 193 5.46 21.73 7.37
N GLN A 194 4.24 21.24 7.14
CA GLN A 194 3.52 20.43 8.14
C GLN A 194 4.15 19.04 8.27
N VAL A 195 4.66 18.45 7.20
CA VAL A 195 5.44 17.20 7.27
C VAL A 195 6.63 17.35 8.20
N LEU A 196 7.45 18.38 7.97
CA LEU A 196 8.67 18.60 8.73
C LEU A 196 8.38 18.93 10.19
N ASN A 197 7.29 19.67 10.45
CA ASN A 197 6.99 20.16 11.80
C ASN A 197 6.04 19.26 12.60
N LYS A 198 5.34 18.31 11.97
CA LYS A 198 4.39 17.43 12.65
C LYS A 198 4.72 15.95 12.49
N GLU A 199 5.10 15.51 11.30
CA GLU A 199 5.29 14.08 11.04
C GLU A 199 6.67 13.60 11.44
N LEU A 200 7.72 14.27 10.96
CA LEU A 200 9.09 13.91 11.30
C LEU A 200 9.34 13.88 12.83
N PRO A 201 8.84 14.85 13.63
CA PRO A 201 8.98 14.80 15.08
C PRO A 201 8.32 13.58 15.72
N GLN A 202 7.13 13.15 15.26
CA GLN A 202 6.46 11.94 15.77
C GLN A 202 7.27 10.67 15.46
N ILE A 203 7.96 10.63 14.31
CA ILE A 203 8.84 9.50 13.96
C ILE A 203 10.08 9.47 14.85
N ILE A 204 10.69 10.63 15.07
CA ILE A 204 11.84 10.78 15.99
C ILE A 204 11.43 10.36 17.41
N GLU A 205 10.24 10.75 17.86
CA GLU A 205 9.68 10.35 19.15
C GLU A 205 9.47 8.84 19.24
N ALA A 206 8.94 8.20 18.20
CA ALA A 206 8.80 6.74 18.15
C ALA A 206 10.16 6.02 18.23
N CYS A 207 11.20 6.56 17.58
CA CYS A 207 12.56 6.01 17.69
C CYS A 207 13.08 6.07 19.12
N LYS A 208 12.97 7.23 19.77
CA LYS A 208 13.40 7.42 21.16
C LYS A 208 12.61 6.56 22.14
N PHE A 209 11.31 6.38 21.88
CA PHE A 209 10.48 5.50 22.70
C PHE A 209 10.91 4.03 22.63
N LEU A 210 11.27 3.55 21.42
CA LEU A 210 11.75 2.17 21.24
C LEU A 210 13.11 1.95 21.90
N GLN A 211 14.00 2.93 21.79
CA GLN A 211 15.31 2.91 22.40
C GLN A 211 15.80 4.36 22.62
N ASP A 212 16.07 4.72 23.87
CA ASP A 212 16.30 6.11 24.29
C ASP A 212 17.54 6.74 23.61
N ASP A 213 18.56 5.93 23.33
CA ASP A 213 19.79 6.31 22.62
C ASP A 213 19.71 6.11 21.10
N TRP A 214 18.58 5.65 20.56
CA TRP A 214 18.41 5.45 19.12
C TRP A 214 18.10 6.77 18.41
N SER A 215 19.11 7.29 17.73
CA SER A 215 19.02 8.52 16.93
C SER A 215 19.41 8.25 15.47
N PRO A 216 18.55 7.59 14.68
CA PRO A 216 18.84 7.36 13.27
C PRO A 216 18.84 8.69 12.48
N LYS A 217 19.55 8.70 11.36
CA LYS A 217 19.51 9.82 10.41
C LYS A 217 18.27 9.70 9.54
N PHE A 218 17.64 10.83 9.22
CA PHE A 218 16.44 10.84 8.39
C PHE A 218 16.67 11.49 7.02
N MET A 219 15.94 10.99 6.04
CA MET A 219 15.70 11.66 4.77
C MET A 219 14.20 11.65 4.50
N VAL A 220 13.66 12.80 4.09
CA VAL A 220 12.25 12.95 3.76
C VAL A 220 12.11 13.41 2.31
N ILE A 221 11.47 12.56 1.50
CA ILE A 221 11.18 12.81 0.10
C ILE A 221 9.67 12.78 -0.11
N VAL A 222 9.12 13.77 -0.81
CA VAL A 222 7.72 13.76 -1.25
C VAL A 222 7.64 13.42 -2.72
N ALA A 223 6.84 12.41 -3.07
CA ALA A 223 6.59 11.99 -4.44
C ALA A 223 5.23 12.53 -4.94
N GLN A 224 5.28 13.57 -5.76
CA GLN A 224 4.10 14.21 -6.33
C GLN A 224 3.85 13.70 -7.75
N LYS A 225 2.81 12.86 -7.91
CA LYS A 225 2.38 12.37 -9.23
C LYS A 225 1.29 13.24 -9.87
N ASN A 226 0.56 14.02 -9.09
CA ASN A 226 -0.59 14.79 -9.56
C ASN A 226 -0.22 16.25 -9.86
N HIS A 227 0.50 16.47 -10.96
CA HIS A 227 0.85 17.81 -11.45
C HIS A 227 0.63 17.95 -12.97
N HIS A 228 0.81 19.18 -13.46
CA HIS A 228 0.57 19.53 -14.86
C HIS A 228 1.79 19.38 -15.79
N THR A 229 3.01 19.26 -15.24
CA THR A 229 4.25 19.07 -16.02
C THR A 229 4.21 17.79 -16.87
N ARG A 230 4.65 17.89 -18.13
CA ARG A 230 4.79 16.80 -19.10
C ARG A 230 6.09 16.99 -19.87
N PHE A 231 6.74 15.88 -20.20
CA PHE A 231 7.95 15.88 -21.03
C PHE A 231 7.69 15.25 -22.38
N PHE A 232 8.25 15.88 -23.41
CA PHE A 232 8.14 15.48 -24.79
C PHE A 232 9.55 15.40 -25.38
N ARG A 233 9.73 14.52 -26.35
CA ARG A 233 10.95 14.47 -27.15
C ARG A 233 10.86 15.53 -28.24
N ASP A 234 12.01 16.03 -28.66
CA ASP A 234 12.13 16.94 -29.81
C ASP A 234 11.95 16.21 -31.17
N SER A 235 11.36 15.02 -31.15
CA SER A 235 11.07 14.19 -32.32
C SER A 235 9.57 14.17 -32.61
N ASN A 236 9.18 14.39 -33.87
CA ASN A 236 7.79 14.35 -34.33
C ASN A 236 7.21 12.92 -34.47
N ASP A 237 7.82 11.92 -33.84
CA ASP A 237 7.40 10.52 -33.90
C ASP A 237 6.29 10.17 -32.89
N GLY A 238 5.88 11.14 -32.07
CA GLY A 238 4.87 10.95 -31.03
C GLY A 238 5.33 10.03 -29.90
N SER A 239 6.63 9.72 -29.83
CA SER A 239 7.18 8.86 -28.79
C SER A 239 7.34 9.63 -27.47
N ASN A 240 7.07 8.96 -26.35
CA ASN A 240 7.33 9.52 -25.03
C ASN A 240 8.83 9.56 -24.74
N VAL A 241 9.22 10.37 -23.76
CA VAL A 241 10.60 10.34 -23.23
C VAL A 241 10.96 8.92 -22.75
N PRO A 242 12.23 8.49 -22.91
CA PRO A 242 12.67 7.18 -22.46
C PRO A 242 12.40 6.92 -20.98
N ALA A 243 12.13 5.66 -20.62
CA ALA A 243 12.10 5.26 -19.21
C ALA A 243 13.46 5.51 -18.55
N GLY A 244 13.45 6.01 -17.32
CA GLY A 244 14.65 6.45 -16.60
C GLY A 244 15.06 7.90 -16.89
N THR A 245 14.30 8.66 -17.70
CA THR A 245 14.59 10.09 -17.91
C THR A 245 14.44 10.87 -16.60
N VAL A 246 15.49 11.60 -16.21
CA VAL A 246 15.51 12.50 -15.05
C VAL A 246 15.66 13.95 -15.52
N VAL A 247 14.95 14.87 -14.86
CA VAL A 247 15.09 16.32 -15.03
C VAL A 247 15.25 16.95 -13.65
N ASP A 248 16.46 17.35 -13.33
CA ASP A 248 16.91 17.97 -12.07
C ASP A 248 17.29 19.47 -12.25
N LYS A 249 17.24 19.97 -13.48
CA LYS A 249 17.70 21.33 -13.85
C LYS A 249 16.67 22.13 -14.63
N GLY A 250 16.78 23.45 -14.53
CA GLY A 250 16.01 24.42 -15.32
C GLY A 250 14.60 24.69 -14.77
N ILE A 251 13.76 23.66 -14.67
CA ILE A 251 12.36 23.77 -14.21
C ILE A 251 12.16 23.42 -12.73
N CYS A 252 13.20 22.90 -12.08
CA CYS A 252 13.21 22.53 -10.67
C CYS A 252 13.31 23.77 -9.76
N HIS A 253 13.03 23.58 -8.48
CA HIS A 253 13.04 24.63 -7.49
C HIS A 253 14.45 25.22 -7.26
N HIS A 254 14.57 26.54 -7.38
CA HIS A 254 15.86 27.26 -7.30
C HIS A 254 16.65 27.14 -5.98
N ARG A 255 16.02 26.73 -4.88
CA ARG A 255 16.64 26.65 -3.52
C ARG A 255 16.63 25.26 -2.90
N GLY A 256 15.72 24.40 -3.31
CA GLY A 256 15.55 23.06 -2.75
C GLY A 256 16.15 22.04 -3.70
N TYR A 257 16.32 20.81 -3.26
CA TYR A 257 16.61 19.73 -4.19
C TYR A 257 15.33 19.01 -4.56
N ASP A 258 14.95 19.10 -5.83
CA ASP A 258 13.82 18.41 -6.43
C ASP A 258 14.16 17.99 -7.86
N PHE A 259 13.55 16.90 -8.30
CA PHE A 259 13.76 16.36 -9.63
C PHE A 259 12.51 15.65 -10.13
N TYR A 260 12.35 15.60 -11.44
CA TYR A 260 11.32 14.82 -12.09
C TYR A 260 11.91 13.52 -12.62
N MET A 261 11.20 12.40 -12.46
CA MET A 261 11.62 11.12 -13.02
C MET A 261 10.48 10.44 -13.79
N CYS A 262 10.78 10.02 -15.01
CA CYS A 262 9.95 9.16 -15.84
C CYS A 262 10.42 7.70 -15.70
N ALA A 263 10.12 7.05 -14.57
CA ALA A 263 10.63 5.69 -14.29
C ALA A 263 10.13 4.59 -15.25
N HIS A 264 9.03 4.82 -15.98
CA HIS A 264 8.47 3.86 -16.94
C HIS A 264 7.99 4.57 -18.20
N ALA A 265 8.00 3.86 -19.33
CA ALA A 265 7.45 4.35 -20.58
C ALA A 265 5.92 4.24 -20.55
N GLY A 266 5.24 5.39 -20.48
CA GLY A 266 3.79 5.45 -20.66
C GLY A 266 3.39 5.18 -22.12
N ARG A 267 2.16 4.73 -22.36
CA ARG A 267 1.62 4.56 -23.73
C ARG A 267 1.37 5.89 -24.44
N ILE A 268 0.88 6.91 -23.73
CA ILE A 268 0.57 8.25 -24.27
C ILE A 268 0.76 9.27 -23.15
N GLY A 269 1.55 10.33 -23.41
CA GLY A 269 1.71 11.47 -22.49
C GLY A 269 2.21 11.06 -21.11
N THR A 270 3.48 10.67 -21.01
CA THR A 270 4.05 10.23 -19.72
C THR A 270 4.10 11.41 -18.75
N ARG A 271 3.40 11.26 -17.62
CA ARG A 271 3.49 12.18 -16.49
C ARG A 271 4.66 11.72 -15.62
N PRO A 272 5.78 12.48 -15.55
CA PRO A 272 6.84 12.18 -14.60
C PRO A 272 6.28 12.23 -13.17
N THR A 273 6.96 11.59 -12.23
CA THR A 273 6.74 11.87 -10.81
C THR A 273 7.74 12.94 -10.39
N HIS A 274 7.27 13.97 -9.70
CA HIS A 274 8.09 15.04 -9.15
C HIS A 274 8.48 14.69 -7.71
N TYR A 275 9.76 14.53 -7.46
CA TYR A 275 10.30 14.22 -6.14
C TYR A 275 10.88 15.48 -5.52
N HIS A 276 10.46 15.81 -4.29
CA HIS A 276 11.00 16.92 -3.51
C HIS A 276 11.73 16.39 -2.29
N VAL A 277 13.02 16.71 -2.15
CA VAL A 277 13.79 16.40 -0.94
C VAL A 277 13.55 17.51 0.06
N LEU A 278 12.77 17.20 1.10
CA LEU A 278 12.41 18.17 2.15
C LEU A 278 13.42 18.19 3.30
N TYR A 279 14.11 17.07 3.52
CA TYR A 279 15.06 16.90 4.62
C TYR A 279 16.06 15.80 4.27
N ASP A 280 17.35 16.01 4.54
CA ASP A 280 18.41 15.00 4.34
C ASP A 280 19.52 15.16 5.39
N GLU A 281 19.66 14.16 6.26
CA GLU A 281 20.81 13.97 7.16
C GLU A 281 21.72 12.80 6.76
N ILE A 282 21.24 11.99 5.81
CA ILE A 282 21.95 10.81 5.32
C ILE A 282 23.11 11.25 4.43
N GLY A 283 22.89 12.28 3.60
CA GLY A 283 23.89 12.91 2.75
C GLY A 283 24.03 12.20 1.41
N PHE A 284 22.92 11.95 0.72
CA PHE A 284 22.97 11.42 -0.64
C PHE A 284 23.52 12.48 -1.60
N THR A 285 24.28 12.04 -2.59
CA THR A 285 24.48 12.85 -3.79
C THR A 285 23.20 12.81 -4.64
N PRO A 286 22.94 13.84 -5.48
CA PRO A 286 21.82 13.81 -6.41
C PRO A 286 21.75 12.52 -7.25
N ASP A 287 22.88 12.12 -7.84
CA ASP A 287 22.97 10.91 -8.67
C ASP A 287 22.63 9.64 -7.88
N ASP A 288 23.17 9.49 -6.67
CA ASP A 288 22.89 8.33 -5.81
C ASP A 288 21.40 8.27 -5.41
N LEU A 289 20.78 9.44 -5.15
CA LEU A 289 19.38 9.51 -4.77
C LEU A 289 18.46 9.17 -5.95
N GLU A 290 18.77 9.70 -7.13
CA GLU A 290 18.04 9.42 -8.35
C GLU A 290 18.15 7.95 -8.72
N GLU A 291 19.32 7.32 -8.58
CA GLU A 291 19.50 5.88 -8.77
C GLU A 291 18.68 5.05 -7.76
N LEU A 292 18.66 5.46 -6.48
CA LEU A 292 17.84 4.81 -5.46
C LEU A 292 16.35 4.88 -5.80
N VAL A 293 15.85 6.07 -6.14
CA VAL A 293 14.44 6.28 -6.51
C VAL A 293 14.08 5.49 -7.75
N HIS A 294 14.97 5.44 -8.75
CA HIS A 294 14.77 4.62 -9.94
C HIS A 294 14.71 3.14 -9.59
N SER A 295 15.62 2.64 -8.75
CA SER A 295 15.65 1.26 -8.26
C SER A 295 14.35 0.88 -7.54
N LEU A 296 13.86 1.76 -6.66
CA LEU A 296 12.61 1.54 -5.93
C LEU A 296 11.37 1.48 -6.84
N SER A 297 11.43 2.02 -8.05
CA SER A 297 10.37 1.86 -9.05
C SER A 297 10.30 0.45 -9.67
N TYR A 298 11.35 -0.37 -9.53
CA TYR A 298 11.43 -1.73 -10.12
C TYR A 298 11.13 -2.85 -9.12
N VAL A 299 11.16 -2.58 -7.81
CA VAL A 299 10.91 -3.59 -6.76
C VAL A 299 9.41 -3.85 -6.48
N TYR A 300 8.55 -3.45 -7.43
CA TYR A 300 7.12 -3.64 -7.33
C TYR A 300 6.70 -5.07 -7.74
N GLN A 301 6.49 -5.92 -6.74
CA GLN A 301 6.25 -7.36 -6.86
C GLN A 301 4.95 -7.74 -7.59
N ARG A 302 4.09 -6.80 -7.97
CA ARG A 302 2.83 -7.11 -8.71
C ARG A 302 2.93 -6.85 -10.21
N SER A 303 4.09 -6.49 -10.73
CA SER A 303 4.32 -6.18 -12.14
C SER A 303 5.67 -6.71 -12.60
N THR A 304 5.80 -6.93 -13.91
CA THR A 304 7.08 -7.22 -14.58
C THR A 304 7.73 -5.96 -15.18
N SER A 305 7.18 -4.78 -14.86
CA SER A 305 7.65 -3.49 -15.34
C SER A 305 7.72 -2.48 -14.20
N ALA A 306 8.60 -1.49 -14.35
CA ALA A 306 8.69 -0.38 -13.44
C ALA A 306 7.36 0.38 -13.32
N ILE A 307 7.14 0.96 -12.15
CA ILE A 307 5.98 1.81 -11.85
C ILE A 307 6.37 3.28 -11.78
N SER A 308 5.38 4.15 -12.02
CA SER A 308 5.58 5.60 -12.10
C SER A 308 6.12 6.24 -10.82
N VAL A 309 5.75 5.68 -9.67
CA VAL A 309 6.12 6.13 -8.33
C VAL A 309 6.79 4.95 -7.63
N VAL A 310 7.68 5.21 -6.68
CA VAL A 310 8.39 4.16 -5.94
C VAL A 310 7.45 3.12 -5.30
N ALA A 311 7.86 1.85 -5.30
CA ALA A 311 7.12 0.73 -4.73
C ALA A 311 6.63 0.96 -3.29
N PRO A 312 7.44 1.45 -2.33
CA PRO A 312 6.97 1.71 -0.97
C PRO A 312 5.72 2.60 -0.91
N VAL A 313 5.72 3.73 -1.63
CA VAL A 313 4.57 4.65 -1.69
C VAL A 313 3.36 3.96 -2.35
N TYR A 314 3.58 3.23 -3.44
CA TYR A 314 2.47 2.56 -4.12
C TYR A 314 1.88 1.40 -3.30
N TYR A 315 2.68 0.72 -2.49
CA TYR A 315 2.18 -0.29 -1.55
C TYR A 315 1.33 0.32 -0.45
N ALA A 316 1.72 1.48 0.08
CA ALA A 316 0.91 2.17 1.07
C ALA A 316 -0.46 2.51 0.50
N HIS A 317 -0.49 2.96 -0.76
CA HIS A 317 -1.74 3.24 -1.47
C HIS A 317 -2.65 2.01 -1.56
N LEU A 318 -2.06 0.86 -1.91
CA LEU A 318 -2.79 -0.39 -1.97
C LEU A 318 -3.30 -0.84 -0.60
N ALA A 319 -2.50 -0.69 0.46
CA ALA A 319 -2.87 -1.06 1.82
C ALA A 319 -4.02 -0.19 2.35
N ALA A 320 -3.92 1.14 2.23
CA ALA A 320 -4.95 2.08 2.61
C ALA A 320 -6.27 1.83 1.85
N ALA A 321 -6.19 1.67 0.52
CA ALA A 321 -7.36 1.42 -0.32
C ALA A 321 -8.05 0.08 0.00
N GLN A 322 -7.28 -0.95 0.38
CA GLN A 322 -7.81 -2.25 0.75
C GLN A 322 -8.51 -2.23 2.11
N VAL A 323 -7.86 -1.68 3.14
CA VAL A 323 -8.41 -1.63 4.51
C VAL A 323 -9.60 -0.68 4.60
N ARG A 324 -9.66 0.36 3.77
CA ARG A 324 -10.84 1.22 3.64
C ARG A 324 -12.11 0.48 3.22
N GLN A 325 -11.99 -0.69 2.58
CA GLN A 325 -13.16 -1.53 2.30
C GLN A 325 -13.79 -2.10 3.58
N PHE A 326 -13.08 -2.11 4.71
CA PHE A 326 -13.61 -2.55 6.01
C PHE A 326 -14.49 -1.46 6.61
N VAL A 327 -14.03 -0.21 6.58
CA VAL A 327 -14.78 0.96 7.10
C VAL A 327 -16.12 1.13 6.40
N LYS A 328 -16.16 0.97 5.06
CA LYS A 328 -17.42 1.05 4.29
C LYS A 328 -18.48 0.04 4.74
N LEU A 329 -18.07 -1.04 5.39
CA LEU A 329 -18.97 -2.08 5.85
C LEU A 329 -19.58 -1.77 7.20
N ASP A 330 -18.78 -1.29 8.13
CA ASP A 330 -19.25 -0.98 9.48
C ASP A 330 -20.36 0.08 9.43
N GLU A 331 -20.26 1.09 8.56
CA GLU A 331 -21.33 2.07 8.34
C GLU A 331 -22.58 1.49 7.66
N SER A 332 -22.43 0.51 6.76
CA SER A 332 -23.58 -0.12 6.10
C SER A 332 -24.43 -0.95 7.06
N SER A 333 -23.81 -1.45 8.14
CA SER A 333 -24.51 -2.13 9.26
C SER A 333 -25.15 -1.16 10.26
N GLU A 334 -24.67 0.09 10.36
CA GLU A 334 -25.15 1.08 11.33
C GLU A 334 -26.23 2.04 10.79
N THR A 335 -27.06 1.60 9.85
CA THR A 335 -28.23 2.40 9.38
C THR A 335 -29.38 2.51 10.41
N GLY A 336 -29.08 2.34 11.70
CA GLY A 336 -29.98 2.56 12.83
C GLY A 336 -29.52 3.72 13.71
N SER A 337 -30.09 4.90 13.45
CA SER A 337 -30.33 6.01 14.39
C SER A 337 -29.21 6.99 14.80
N SER A 338 -29.44 8.22 14.32
CA SER A 338 -29.57 9.48 15.08
C SER A 338 -28.38 10.43 15.23
N ALA A 339 -28.66 11.64 14.75
CA ALA A 339 -27.89 12.86 14.90
C ALA A 339 -27.52 13.17 16.36
N SER A 340 -26.25 13.45 16.58
CA SER A 340 -25.78 14.28 17.68
C SER A 340 -24.70 15.22 17.13
N GLY A 341 -24.83 16.52 17.40
CA GLY A 341 -24.05 17.61 16.80
C GLY A 341 -22.64 17.76 17.36
N GLY A 342 -21.88 16.67 17.44
CA GLY A 342 -20.44 16.66 17.72
C GLY A 342 -19.68 15.95 16.59
N PRO A 343 -18.36 16.16 16.44
CA PRO A 343 -17.56 15.35 15.53
C PRO A 343 -17.70 13.88 15.93
N ALA A 344 -18.19 13.04 15.01
CA ALA A 344 -18.34 11.62 15.25
C ALA A 344 -16.95 11.02 15.58
N PRO A 345 -16.85 10.13 16.58
CA PRO A 345 -15.58 9.49 16.90
C PRO A 345 -15.08 8.70 15.70
N VAL A 346 -13.79 8.87 15.36
CA VAL A 346 -13.16 8.13 14.26
C VAL A 346 -13.20 6.64 14.59
N PRO A 347 -13.83 5.79 13.75
CA PRO A 347 -13.96 4.37 14.04
C PRO A 347 -12.60 3.69 14.02
N GLU A 348 -12.27 2.89 15.04
CA GLU A 348 -11.04 2.11 15.06
C GLU A 348 -11.10 0.97 14.05
N LEU A 349 -10.01 0.76 13.30
CA LEU A 349 -9.89 -0.38 12.41
C LEU A 349 -9.67 -1.68 13.17
N PRO A 350 -10.22 -2.81 12.69
CA PRO A 350 -9.89 -4.11 13.25
C PRO A 350 -8.40 -4.40 13.04
N ARG A 351 -7.75 -4.91 14.09
CA ARG A 351 -6.36 -5.38 13.98
C ARG A 351 -6.28 -6.54 12.99
N LEU A 352 -5.25 -6.52 12.14
CA LEU A 352 -4.96 -7.64 11.27
C LEU A 352 -4.52 -8.84 12.10
N ASN A 353 -4.93 -10.03 11.69
CA ASN A 353 -4.57 -11.27 12.35
C ASN A 353 -3.05 -11.50 12.27
N ASP A 354 -2.46 -12.04 13.34
CA ASP A 354 -1.01 -12.26 13.46
C ASP A 354 -0.40 -13.10 12.33
N ARG A 355 -1.19 -13.97 11.71
CA ARG A 355 -0.76 -14.81 10.59
C ARG A 355 -0.54 -14.05 9.27
N VAL A 356 -1.16 -12.88 9.13
CA VAL A 356 -1.14 -12.10 7.88
C VAL A 356 -0.65 -10.67 8.07
N ARG A 357 -0.55 -10.17 9.30
CA ARG A 357 -0.12 -8.79 9.58
C ARG A 357 1.30 -8.46 9.09
N SER A 358 2.17 -9.47 8.96
CA SER A 358 3.53 -9.34 8.44
C SER A 358 3.65 -9.67 6.95
N SER A 359 2.58 -10.12 6.30
CA SER A 359 2.60 -10.42 4.87
C SER A 359 2.30 -9.19 4.03
N MET A 360 2.61 -9.26 2.73
CA MET A 360 2.19 -8.25 1.76
C MET A 360 0.71 -8.44 1.39
N PHE A 361 -0.19 -8.41 2.37
CA PHE A 361 -1.63 -8.67 2.19
C PHE A 361 -2.31 -7.72 1.18
N PHE A 362 -1.70 -6.55 0.97
CA PHE A 362 -2.07 -5.48 0.04
C PHE A 362 -1.63 -5.75 -1.41
N CYS A 363 -0.88 -6.83 -1.66
CA CYS A 363 -0.45 -7.20 -3.00
C CYS A 363 -1.59 -7.63 -3.93
#